data_AF-A0A951HWX5-F1
#
_entry.id   AF-A0A951HWX5-F1
#
_cell.length_a   1.000
_cell.length_b   1.000
_cell.length_c   1.000
_cell.angle_alpha   90.00
_cell.angle_beta   90.00
_cell.angle_gamma   90.00
#
_symmetry.space_group_name_H-M   'P 1'
#
loop_
_entity.id
_entity.type
_entity.pdbx_description
1 polymer ?
#
loop_
_entity_poly.entity_id
_entity_poly.type
_entity_poly.pdbx_seq_one_letter_code
_entity_poly.pdbx_strand_id
1 'polypeptide(L)'
;MSEERETEKGTGARIEEGGRAPVEETKGGEPVIVTEELHTSERKPVSLDVEERRRRERRRRTTIIAVSAVALVAVVIIALLIIRARRNAAAANEETTVVVSVKVAKAEKQAIAAQQTALGTIFPRDTAQISPKISAQIKQMPIWKNRVVHAGDVIAVLESNDLQSQRNEAVAALNEARANARGVETGTIPQNTAQDERLCATHGRPWTT
;
A
#
# COMPACT_ATOMS: atom_id res chain seq x y z
N MET A 1 17.20 0.34 36.90
CA MET A 1 17.67 0.79 35.58
C MET A 1 18.90 -0.02 35.23
N SER A 2 18.72 -0.97 34.31
CA SER A 2 19.76 -1.54 33.44
C SER A 2 18.99 -2.06 32.24
N GLU A 3 19.32 -1.57 31.04
CA GLU A 3 18.74 -2.08 29.79
C GLU A 3 19.69 -3.11 29.21
N GLU A 4 19.17 -4.28 28.88
CA GLU A 4 19.89 -5.27 28.07
C GLU A 4 18.88 -5.84 27.06
N ARG A 5 19.11 -5.54 25.78
CA ARG A 5 18.22 -5.87 24.66
C ARG A 5 19.04 -6.33 23.46
N GLU A 6 19.40 -7.61 23.47
CA GLU A 6 19.79 -8.42 22.30
C GLU A 6 19.78 -9.89 22.78
N THR A 7 19.43 -10.92 21.99
CA THR A 7 19.14 -11.01 20.55
C THR A 7 17.93 -11.93 20.32
N GLU A 8 17.18 -11.78 19.22
CA GLU A 8 16.45 -12.92 18.64
C GLU A 8 16.32 -12.80 17.11
N LYS A 9 17.04 -13.66 16.38
CA LYS A 9 16.80 -13.97 14.95
C LYS A 9 16.47 -15.47 14.87
N GLY A 10 15.18 -15.80 14.96
CA GLY A 10 14.67 -17.16 14.98
C GLY A 10 13.75 -17.46 13.78
N THR A 11 14.25 -18.28 12.85
CA THR A 11 13.55 -18.81 11.67
C THR A 11 12.13 -19.32 11.95
N GLY A 12 11.12 -18.77 11.27
CA GLY A 12 9.76 -19.33 11.21
C GLY A 12 9.45 -19.92 9.83
N ALA A 13 9.12 -21.22 9.75
CA ALA A 13 8.79 -21.92 8.51
C ALA A 13 7.56 -22.85 8.69
N ARG A 14 6.55 -22.68 7.82
CA ARG A 14 5.25 -23.40 7.76
C ARG A 14 4.60 -22.95 6.42
N ILE A 15 4.55 -23.68 5.29
CA ILE A 15 3.90 -24.99 4.96
C ILE A 15 2.49 -25.07 5.58
N GLU A 16 1.36 -25.22 4.88
CA GLU A 16 0.95 -26.26 3.92
C GLU A 16 -0.30 -25.80 3.11
N GLU A 17 -0.85 -26.68 2.27
CA GLU A 17 -2.13 -26.59 1.52
C GLU A 17 -2.19 -25.57 0.36
N GLY A 18 -2.92 -25.84 -0.73
CA GLY A 18 -3.62 -27.08 -1.10
C GLY A 18 -4.62 -26.86 -2.25
N GLY A 19 -4.45 -27.56 -3.38
CA GLY A 19 -5.35 -27.42 -4.54
C GLY A 19 -5.14 -28.52 -5.58
N ARG A 20 -6.17 -29.36 -5.79
CA ARG A 20 -6.10 -30.59 -6.61
C ARG A 20 -6.90 -30.45 -7.91
N ALA A 21 -6.39 -31.05 -8.98
CA ALA A 21 -6.98 -31.18 -10.32
C ALA A 21 -8.18 -32.19 -10.32
N PRO A 22 -8.71 -32.72 -11.47
CA PRO A 22 -8.52 -32.39 -12.90
C PRO A 22 -9.83 -32.38 -13.76
N VAL A 23 -9.72 -32.07 -15.06
CA VAL A 23 -10.59 -32.58 -16.18
C VAL A 23 -9.68 -32.63 -17.43
N GLU A 24 -9.27 -33.80 -17.93
CA GLU A 24 -9.88 -34.59 -19.04
C GLU A 24 -10.15 -33.77 -20.33
N GLU A 25 -9.37 -33.99 -21.40
CA GLU A 25 -9.60 -34.94 -22.52
C GLU A 25 -10.58 -34.38 -23.59
N THR A 26 -10.36 -34.45 -24.91
CA THR A 26 -9.67 -35.44 -25.77
C THR A 26 -9.15 -34.82 -27.09
N LYS A 27 -8.22 -35.53 -27.78
CA LYS A 27 -8.02 -35.66 -29.27
C LYS A 27 -7.90 -34.34 -30.09
N GLY A 28 -6.91 -34.14 -30.97
CA GLY A 28 -6.25 -35.07 -31.90
C GLY A 28 -6.90 -34.99 -33.29
N GLY A 29 -6.21 -34.70 -34.40
CA GLY A 29 -4.77 -34.42 -34.58
C GLY A 29 -4.44 -33.93 -36.00
N GLU A 30 -3.15 -33.99 -36.37
CA GLU A 30 -2.59 -33.76 -37.73
C GLU A 30 -3.17 -34.72 -38.80
N PRO A 31 -3.10 -34.45 -40.14
CA PRO A 31 -1.92 -33.85 -40.79
C PRO A 31 -2.08 -32.95 -42.05
N VAL A 32 -0.95 -32.32 -42.37
CA VAL A 32 -0.32 -32.10 -43.70
C VAL A 32 -0.99 -32.76 -44.93
N ILE A 33 -1.19 -31.99 -46.02
CA ILE A 33 -0.70 -32.30 -47.39
C ILE A 33 -0.24 -30.98 -48.06
N VAL A 34 0.86 -31.03 -48.81
CA VAL A 34 1.44 -29.92 -49.61
C VAL A 34 1.18 -30.15 -51.11
N THR A 35 1.08 -29.06 -51.89
CA THR A 35 0.96 -29.11 -53.36
C THR A 35 2.26 -29.53 -54.05
N GLU A 36 2.22 -30.54 -54.93
CA GLU A 36 2.93 -30.48 -56.21
C GLU A 36 2.39 -31.46 -57.28
N GLU A 37 2.98 -31.40 -58.47
CA GLU A 37 2.53 -31.96 -59.76
C GLU A 37 3.37 -33.19 -60.19
N LEU A 38 3.14 -33.68 -61.42
CA LEU A 38 3.99 -34.64 -62.16
C LEU A 38 4.16 -36.07 -61.62
N HIS A 39 3.42 -37.03 -62.20
CA HIS A 39 3.95 -38.08 -63.11
C HIS A 39 2.75 -38.85 -63.72
N THR A 40 2.55 -38.83 -65.04
CA THR A 40 3.20 -39.61 -66.13
C THR A 40 2.64 -41.03 -66.35
N SER A 41 2.60 -41.43 -67.63
CA SER A 41 2.39 -42.78 -68.19
C SER A 41 1.10 -43.56 -67.85
N GLU A 42 0.40 -43.95 -68.92
CA GLU A 42 -0.66 -44.94 -69.01
C GLU A 42 -0.42 -46.27 -68.27
N ARG A 43 -1.53 -46.96 -67.94
CA ARG A 43 -1.73 -48.38 -68.30
C ARG A 43 -3.17 -48.88 -68.08
N LYS A 44 -3.85 -49.33 -69.14
CA LYS A 44 -4.56 -50.64 -69.27
C LYS A 44 -5.23 -50.79 -70.66
N PRO A 45 -5.47 -52.02 -71.17
CA PRO A 45 -4.64 -52.43 -72.32
C PRO A 45 -5.41 -53.05 -73.50
N VAL A 46 -4.69 -53.12 -74.63
CA VAL A 46 -4.62 -54.24 -75.58
C VAL A 46 -5.91 -55.04 -75.88
N SER A 47 -6.38 -54.90 -77.13
CA SER A 47 -6.88 -56.04 -77.91
C SER A 47 -6.40 -55.95 -79.37
N LEU A 48 -5.26 -56.62 -79.63
CA LEU A 48 -4.73 -56.95 -80.96
C LEU A 48 -5.73 -57.87 -81.73
N ASP A 49 -5.91 -57.87 -83.07
CA ASP A 49 -5.60 -56.84 -84.10
C ASP A 49 -6.82 -56.63 -85.07
N VAL A 50 -6.95 -57.07 -86.34
CA VAL A 50 -6.10 -57.82 -87.29
C VAL A 50 -6.53 -57.54 -88.76
N GLU A 51 -5.60 -57.73 -89.71
CA GLU A 51 -5.72 -57.58 -91.18
C GLU A 51 -7.08 -58.00 -91.80
N GLU A 52 -7.73 -57.22 -92.68
CA GLU A 52 -7.24 -56.09 -93.50
C GLU A 52 -8.42 -55.15 -93.92
N ARG A 53 -9.42 -55.46 -94.77
CA ARG A 53 -9.50 -56.23 -96.04
C ARG A 53 -9.96 -55.26 -97.17
N ARG A 54 -9.37 -55.40 -98.36
CA ARG A 54 -9.45 -54.45 -99.50
C ARG A 54 -10.82 -54.18 -100.13
N ARG A 55 -10.91 -52.98 -100.73
CA ARG A 55 -11.85 -52.49 -101.78
C ARG A 55 -13.35 -52.36 -101.43
N ARG A 56 -13.78 -51.10 -101.20
CA ARG A 56 -14.56 -50.30 -102.18
C ARG A 56 -14.76 -48.86 -101.68
N GLU A 57 -13.83 -47.98 -102.03
CA GLU A 57 -13.92 -46.56 -101.72
C GLU A 57 -14.93 -45.81 -102.59
N ARG A 58 -15.62 -44.84 -101.98
CA ARG A 58 -15.84 -43.44 -102.48
C ARG A 58 -16.88 -42.71 -101.63
N ARG A 59 -17.91 -43.41 -101.11
CA ARG A 59 -19.00 -42.81 -100.31
C ARG A 59 -18.69 -42.55 -98.82
N ARG A 60 -17.62 -43.13 -98.24
CA ARG A 60 -17.25 -42.92 -96.81
C ARG A 60 -16.64 -41.55 -96.49
N ARG A 61 -16.24 -40.76 -97.50
CA ARG A 61 -15.50 -39.50 -97.29
C ARG A 61 -16.39 -38.36 -96.78
N THR A 62 -17.67 -38.30 -97.18
CA THR A 62 -18.61 -37.26 -96.72
C THR A 62 -19.10 -37.48 -95.30
N THR A 63 -19.32 -38.73 -94.88
CA THR A 63 -19.76 -39.06 -93.51
C THR A 63 -18.71 -38.72 -92.45
N ILE A 64 -17.42 -38.87 -92.77
CA ILE A 64 -16.32 -38.51 -91.86
C ILE A 64 -16.27 -36.99 -91.64
N ILE A 65 -16.48 -36.19 -92.69
CA ILE A 65 -16.53 -34.72 -92.61
C ILE A 65 -17.73 -34.24 -91.80
N ALA A 66 -18.89 -34.89 -91.93
CA ALA A 66 -20.06 -34.58 -91.11
C ALA A 66 -19.81 -34.87 -89.61
N VAL A 67 -19.18 -36.00 -89.28
CA VAL A 67 -18.84 -36.36 -87.90
C VAL A 67 -17.77 -35.43 -87.31
N SER A 68 -16.74 -35.05 -88.08
CA SER A 68 -15.72 -34.12 -87.58
C SER A 68 -16.26 -32.70 -87.37
N ALA A 69 -17.21 -32.24 -88.18
CA ALA A 69 -17.92 -30.98 -87.96
C ALA A 69 -18.73 -31.00 -86.66
N VAL A 70 -19.47 -32.08 -86.38
CA VAL A 70 -20.23 -32.23 -85.12
C VAL A 70 -19.28 -32.33 -83.91
N ALA A 71 -18.15 -33.04 -84.04
CA ALA A 71 -17.15 -33.11 -82.99
C ALA A 71 -16.51 -31.74 -82.67
N LEU A 72 -16.20 -30.94 -83.69
CA LEU A 72 -15.70 -29.57 -83.51
C LEU A 72 -16.72 -28.68 -82.77
N VAL A 73 -18.01 -28.74 -83.14
CA VAL A 73 -19.08 -28.00 -82.47
C VAL A 73 -19.20 -28.42 -81.00
N ALA A 74 -19.14 -29.72 -80.71
CA ALA A 74 -19.17 -30.23 -79.33
C ALA A 74 -17.99 -29.72 -78.48
N VAL A 75 -16.77 -29.74 -79.03
CA VAL A 75 -15.57 -29.22 -78.34
C VAL A 75 -15.69 -27.71 -78.06
N VAL A 76 -16.21 -26.92 -79.00
CA VAL A 76 -16.45 -25.48 -78.80
C VAL A 76 -17.48 -25.21 -77.69
N ILE A 77 -18.56 -26.00 -77.62
CA ILE A 77 -19.58 -25.88 -76.55
C ILE A 77 -18.98 -26.22 -75.18
N ILE A 78 -18.17 -27.28 -75.08
CA ILE A 78 -17.49 -27.68 -73.83
C ILE A 78 -16.51 -26.60 -73.37
N ALA A 79 -15.71 -26.03 -74.29
CA ALA A 79 -14.81 -24.92 -73.97
C ALA A 79 -15.57 -23.68 -73.43
N LEU A 80 -16.71 -23.34 -74.03
CA LEU A 80 -17.58 -22.24 -73.59
C LEU A 80 -18.13 -22.46 -72.17
N LEU A 81 -18.52 -23.69 -71.84
CA LEU A 81 -18.98 -24.05 -70.49
C LEU A 81 -17.87 -23.91 -69.44
N ILE A 82 -16.65 -24.38 -69.73
CA ILE A 82 -15.49 -24.28 -68.83
C ILE A 82 -15.13 -22.81 -68.55
N ILE A 83 -15.13 -21.96 -69.58
CA ILE A 83 -14.88 -20.52 -69.44
C ILE A 83 -15.96 -19.87 -68.56
N ARG A 84 -17.23 -20.23 -68.75
CA ARG A 84 -18.35 -19.67 -67.98
C ARG A 84 -18.31 -20.11 -66.51
N ALA A 85 -17.99 -21.37 -66.23
CA ALA A 85 -17.79 -21.88 -64.87
C ALA A 85 -16.65 -21.15 -64.14
N ARG A 86 -15.49 -20.96 -64.81
CA ARG A 86 -14.36 -20.21 -64.24
C ARG A 86 -14.68 -18.75 -63.90
N ARG A 87 -15.48 -18.07 -64.73
CA ARG A 87 -15.94 -16.70 -64.42
C ARG A 87 -16.89 -16.63 -63.23
N ASN A 88 -17.71 -17.65 -62.99
CA ASN A 88 -18.56 -17.74 -61.80
C ASN A 88 -17.73 -18.02 -60.54
N ALA A 89 -16.74 -18.92 -60.61
CA ALA A 89 -15.86 -19.21 -59.47
C ALA A 89 -15.04 -17.99 -59.03
N ALA A 90 -14.58 -17.16 -59.99
CA ALA A 90 -13.87 -15.92 -59.70
C ALA A 90 -14.73 -14.83 -59.01
N ALA A 91 -16.06 -14.96 -59.03
CA ALA A 91 -17.00 -14.05 -58.36
C ALA A 91 -17.50 -14.58 -57.00
N ALA A 92 -16.97 -15.71 -56.53
CA ALA A 92 -17.41 -16.39 -55.30
C ALA A 92 -16.35 -16.37 -54.18
N ASN A 93 -15.27 -15.58 -54.33
CA ASN A 93 -14.13 -15.57 -53.42
C ASN A 93 -13.69 -14.14 -53.02
N GLU A 94 -14.66 -13.30 -52.63
CA GLU A 94 -14.39 -12.15 -51.76
C GLU A 94 -14.65 -12.59 -50.31
N GLU A 95 -13.60 -12.60 -49.49
CA GLU A 95 -13.65 -13.11 -48.13
C GLU A 95 -14.47 -12.17 -47.23
N THR A 96 -15.55 -12.69 -46.64
CA THR A 96 -16.38 -11.97 -45.67
C THR A 96 -15.67 -11.83 -44.32
N THR A 97 -14.68 -10.93 -44.27
CA THR A 97 -14.00 -10.55 -43.02
C THR A 97 -15.03 -10.03 -42.01
N VAL A 98 -15.21 -10.78 -40.92
CA VAL A 98 -16.21 -10.45 -39.89
C VAL A 98 -15.74 -9.22 -39.13
N VAL A 99 -16.34 -8.06 -39.42
CA VAL A 99 -16.02 -6.77 -38.78
C VAL A 99 -16.57 -6.75 -37.35
N VAL A 100 -15.77 -7.26 -36.40
CA VAL A 100 -16.09 -7.21 -34.96
C VAL A 100 -15.96 -5.78 -34.46
N SER A 101 -17.09 -5.09 -34.28
CA SER A 101 -17.12 -3.70 -33.80
C SER A 101 -16.76 -3.60 -32.31
N VAL A 102 -15.49 -3.32 -32.00
CA VAL A 102 -15.00 -3.12 -30.62
C VAL A 102 -15.02 -1.65 -30.22
N LYS A 103 -15.51 -1.37 -29.00
CA LYS A 103 -15.61 0.00 -28.47
C LYS A 103 -14.31 0.40 -27.76
N VAL A 104 -13.36 0.95 -28.52
CA VAL A 104 -12.09 1.46 -27.99
C VAL A 104 -12.23 2.84 -27.33
N ALA A 105 -11.44 3.07 -26.27
CA ALA A 105 -11.31 4.36 -25.60
C ALA A 105 -9.83 4.77 -25.54
N LYS A 106 -9.55 6.06 -25.71
CA LYS A 106 -8.18 6.59 -25.69
C LYS A 106 -7.68 6.68 -24.24
N ALA A 107 -6.67 5.89 -23.89
CA ALA A 107 -6.02 5.99 -22.59
C ALA A 107 -5.05 7.19 -22.58
N GLU A 108 -5.15 8.05 -21.56
CA GLU A 108 -4.26 9.20 -21.35
C GLU A 108 -3.63 9.13 -19.95
N LYS A 109 -2.36 9.52 -19.84
CA LYS A 109 -1.61 9.47 -18.58
C LYS A 109 -1.95 10.68 -17.71
N GLN A 110 -2.85 10.49 -16.74
CA GLN A 110 -3.12 11.46 -15.67
C GLN A 110 -2.55 10.97 -14.34
N ALA A 111 -2.14 11.91 -13.49
CA ALA A 111 -1.62 11.60 -12.16
C ALA A 111 -2.79 11.34 -11.19
N ILE A 112 -3.07 10.07 -10.90
CA ILE A 112 -4.10 9.66 -9.95
C ILE A 112 -3.50 9.67 -8.54
N ALA A 113 -4.00 10.56 -7.67
CA ALA A 113 -3.63 10.58 -6.27
C ALA A 113 -4.26 9.39 -5.54
N ALA A 114 -3.44 8.43 -5.10
CA ALA A 114 -3.89 7.29 -4.30
C ALA A 114 -4.26 7.77 -2.89
N GLN A 115 -5.56 7.94 -2.62
CA GLN A 115 -6.05 8.26 -1.28
C GLN A 115 -5.84 7.05 -0.35
N GLN A 116 -4.97 7.22 0.65
CA GLN A 116 -4.69 6.20 1.66
C GLN A 116 -5.37 6.58 2.98
N THR A 117 -6.37 5.80 3.39
CA THR A 117 -7.04 5.96 4.68
C THR A 117 -6.31 5.15 5.74
N ALA A 118 -5.61 5.82 6.65
CA ALA A 118 -5.02 5.20 7.84
C ALA A 118 -5.97 5.34 9.04
N LEU A 119 -6.21 4.24 9.76
CA LEU A 119 -6.88 4.26 11.06
C LEU A 119 -5.84 4.55 12.15
N GLY A 120 -6.16 5.45 13.09
CA GLY A 120 -5.28 5.81 14.19
C GLY A 120 -6.05 6.18 15.46
N THR A 121 -5.50 5.81 16.61
CA THR A 121 -6.07 6.12 17.93
C THR A 121 -5.50 7.44 18.43
N ILE A 122 -6.37 8.34 18.88
CA ILE A 122 -5.97 9.61 19.52
C ILE A 122 -5.61 9.33 20.99
N PHE A 123 -4.44 9.78 21.42
CA PHE A 123 -3.99 9.73 22.80
C PHE A 123 -3.82 11.16 23.35
N PRO A 124 -4.01 11.39 24.67
CA PRO A 124 -3.69 12.67 25.29
C PRO A 124 -2.20 12.96 25.14
N ARG A 125 -1.83 14.22 24.82
CA ARG A 125 -0.42 14.64 24.74
C ARG A 125 0.26 14.56 26.11
N ASP A 126 -0.43 15.09 27.11
CA ASP A 126 0.03 15.20 28.50
C ASP A 126 -1.04 14.62 29.42
N THR A 127 -0.64 13.98 30.52
CA THR A 127 -1.57 13.44 31.53
C THR A 127 -0.94 13.57 32.90
N ALA A 128 -1.60 14.34 33.78
CA ALA A 128 -1.15 14.58 35.15
C ALA A 128 -2.07 13.86 36.14
N GLN A 129 -1.46 13.12 37.08
CA GLN A 129 -2.16 12.59 38.26
C GLN A 129 -1.89 13.53 39.43
N ILE A 130 -2.96 14.10 40.02
CA ILE A 130 -2.86 15.07 41.11
C ILE A 130 -3.05 14.35 42.45
N SER A 131 -1.97 14.27 43.24
CA SER A 131 -1.97 13.74 44.61
C SER A 131 -1.55 14.82 45.60
N PRO A 132 -2.13 14.87 46.81
CA PRO A 132 -1.74 15.83 47.83
C PRO A 132 -0.35 15.51 48.40
N LYS A 133 0.46 16.53 48.69
CA LYS A 133 1.78 16.37 49.33
C LYS A 133 1.70 16.03 50.84
N ILE A 134 0.56 16.32 51.47
CA ILE A 134 0.30 16.06 52.89
C ILE A 134 -0.99 15.26 53.04
N SER A 135 -1.03 14.36 54.02
CA SER A 135 -2.25 13.64 54.40
C SER A 135 -3.10 14.51 55.31
N ALA A 136 -4.16 15.12 54.77
CA ALA A 136 -5.10 15.97 55.49
C ALA A 136 -6.50 15.86 54.89
N GLN A 137 -7.54 16.21 55.65
CA GLN A 137 -8.92 16.22 55.16
C GLN A 137 -9.13 17.33 54.12
N ILE A 138 -9.99 17.11 53.12
CA ILE A 138 -10.40 18.16 52.19
C ILE A 138 -11.34 19.12 52.91
N LYS A 139 -10.93 20.39 53.05
CA LYS A 139 -11.73 21.48 53.61
C LYS A 139 -12.72 22.05 52.58
N GLN A 140 -12.31 22.15 51.32
CA GLN A 140 -13.14 22.64 50.22
C GLN A 140 -12.65 22.10 48.87
N MET A 141 -13.56 21.75 47.97
CA MET A 141 -13.24 21.41 46.58
C MET A 141 -14.02 22.34 45.63
N PRO A 142 -13.42 23.46 45.17
CA PRO A 142 -14.12 24.47 44.37
C PRO A 142 -14.27 24.11 42.88
N ILE A 143 -13.57 23.09 42.38
CA ILE A 143 -13.78 22.58 41.01
C ILE A 143 -14.73 21.39 40.99
N TRP A 144 -15.47 21.27 39.89
CA TRP A 144 -16.39 20.18 39.60
C TRP A 144 -15.87 19.34 38.44
N LYS A 145 -16.42 18.13 38.26
CA LYS A 145 -16.03 17.22 37.17
C LYS A 145 -16.23 17.87 35.80
N ASN A 146 -15.38 17.51 34.84
CA ASN A 146 -15.41 18.00 33.45
C ASN A 146 -15.23 19.53 33.28
N ARG A 147 -14.61 20.20 34.26
CA ARG A 147 -14.20 21.62 34.15
C ARG A 147 -12.77 21.72 33.59
N VAL A 148 -12.54 22.64 32.65
CA VAL A 148 -11.20 23.03 32.19
C VAL A 148 -10.46 23.79 33.29
N VAL A 149 -9.20 23.46 33.51
CA VAL A 149 -8.31 24.08 34.51
C VAL A 149 -6.96 24.45 33.89
N HIS A 150 -6.31 25.46 34.45
CA HIS A 150 -5.00 25.96 34.04
C HIS A 150 -3.94 25.72 35.14
N ALA A 151 -2.67 25.90 34.79
CA ALA A 151 -1.58 25.80 35.76
C ALA A 151 -1.75 26.86 36.87
N GLY A 152 -1.86 26.42 38.12
CA GLY A 152 -2.10 27.26 39.30
C GLY A 152 -3.54 27.31 39.80
N ASP A 153 -4.52 26.75 39.07
CA ASP A 153 -5.91 26.69 39.54
C ASP A 153 -6.04 25.80 40.80
N VAL A 154 -6.79 26.29 41.80
CA VAL A 154 -7.01 25.58 43.07
C VAL A 154 -8.01 24.45 42.87
N ILE A 155 -7.50 23.22 42.75
CA ILE A 155 -8.29 21.99 42.62
C ILE A 155 -9.04 21.67 43.94
N ALA A 156 -8.31 21.65 45.06
CA ALA A 156 -8.83 21.39 46.38
C ALA A 156 -8.02 22.15 47.44
N VAL A 157 -8.71 22.60 48.49
CA VAL A 157 -8.12 23.18 49.71
C VAL A 157 -8.18 22.11 50.79
N LEU A 158 -7.01 21.71 51.29
CA LEU A 158 -6.90 20.81 52.43
C LEU A 158 -7.06 21.58 53.75
N GLU A 159 -7.38 20.88 54.83
CA GLU A 159 -7.18 21.40 56.17
C GLU A 159 -5.69 21.61 56.43
N SER A 160 -5.34 22.61 57.25
CA SER A 160 -3.95 22.96 57.58
C SER A 160 -3.86 23.65 58.94
N ASN A 161 -4.73 23.31 59.89
CA ASN A 161 -4.80 24.00 61.19
C ASN A 161 -3.53 23.76 62.02
N ASP A 162 -3.10 22.50 62.15
CA ASP A 162 -1.82 22.12 62.77
C ASP A 162 -0.60 22.81 62.12
N LEU A 163 -0.50 22.75 60.79
CA LEU A 163 0.56 23.44 60.03
C LEU A 163 0.53 24.97 60.15
N GLN A 164 -0.60 25.58 60.52
CA GLN A 164 -0.68 27.00 60.86
C GLN A 164 -0.20 27.25 62.30
N SER A 165 -0.55 26.40 63.26
CA SER A 165 -0.04 26.47 64.64
C SER A 165 1.50 26.35 64.67
N GLN A 166 2.06 25.31 64.03
CA GLN A 166 3.51 25.10 63.94
C GLN A 166 4.23 26.28 63.25
N ARG A 167 3.63 26.86 62.21
CA ARG A 167 4.15 28.08 61.56
C ARG A 167 4.15 29.26 62.53
N ASN A 168 3.06 29.46 63.26
CA ASN A 168 2.92 30.60 64.18
C ASN A 168 3.91 30.49 65.35
N GLU A 169 4.12 29.29 65.89
CA GLU A 169 5.14 28.99 66.89
C GLU A 169 6.57 29.27 66.36
N ALA A 170 6.91 28.75 65.18
CA ALA A 170 8.21 29.00 64.55
C ALA A 170 8.44 30.49 64.24
N VAL A 171 7.39 31.23 63.87
CA VAL A 171 7.44 32.70 63.65
C VAL A 171 7.61 33.45 64.98
N ALA A 172 6.98 33.00 66.07
CA ALA A 172 7.17 33.57 67.39
C ALA A 172 8.62 33.39 67.87
N ALA A 173 9.15 32.17 67.81
CA ALA A 173 10.54 31.87 68.16
C ALA A 173 11.56 32.64 67.28
N LEU A 174 11.30 32.78 65.98
CA LEU A 174 12.12 33.61 65.09
C LEU A 174 12.09 35.10 65.47
N ASN A 175 10.94 35.61 65.90
CA ASN A 175 10.80 37.00 66.33
C ASN A 175 11.46 37.26 67.69
N GLU A 176 11.40 36.31 68.63
CA GLU A 176 12.14 36.35 69.89
C GLU A 176 13.65 36.32 69.65
N ALA A 177 14.15 35.37 68.85
CA ALA A 177 15.57 35.29 68.49
C ALA A 177 16.07 36.58 67.82
N ARG A 178 15.26 37.22 66.97
CA ARG A 178 15.55 38.55 66.38
C ARG A 178 15.48 39.69 67.39
N ALA A 179 14.61 39.62 68.39
CA ALA A 179 14.59 40.61 69.47
C ALA A 179 15.84 40.49 70.35
N ASN A 180 16.23 39.27 70.71
CA ASN A 180 17.43 38.97 71.48
C ASN A 180 18.70 39.38 70.72
N ALA A 181 18.81 39.08 69.42
CA ALA A 181 19.92 39.53 68.57
C ALA A 181 20.06 41.07 68.57
N ARG A 182 18.98 41.81 68.27
CA ARG A 182 18.99 43.27 68.32
C ARG A 182 19.28 43.82 69.72
N GLY A 183 18.83 43.13 70.77
CA GLY A 183 19.12 43.47 72.16
C GLY A 183 20.61 43.36 72.49
N VAL A 184 21.29 42.32 71.99
CA VAL A 184 22.75 42.17 72.09
C VAL A 184 23.46 43.26 71.28
N GLU A 185 23.08 43.45 70.02
CA GLU A 185 23.67 44.44 69.09
C GLU A 185 23.58 45.89 69.60
N THR A 186 22.44 46.27 70.21
CA THR A 186 22.18 47.67 70.60
C THR A 186 22.38 47.93 72.11
N GLY A 187 22.13 46.95 72.97
CA GLY A 187 22.13 47.14 74.42
C GLY A 187 23.50 47.02 75.08
N THR A 188 24.37 46.13 74.58
CA THR A 188 25.62 45.79 75.29
C THR A 188 26.70 46.85 75.18
N ILE A 189 26.86 47.48 74.01
CA ILE A 189 27.95 48.45 73.76
C ILE A 189 27.88 49.66 74.72
N PRO A 190 26.81 50.49 74.74
CA PRO A 190 26.77 51.67 75.62
C PRO A 190 26.73 51.31 77.10
N GLN A 191 26.18 50.15 77.48
CA GLN A 191 26.18 49.70 78.87
C GLN A 191 27.59 49.29 79.33
N ASN A 192 28.32 48.51 78.54
CA ASN A 192 29.67 48.08 78.90
C ASN A 192 30.62 49.29 78.98
N THR A 193 30.65 50.15 77.95
CA THR A 193 31.52 51.34 77.96
C THR A 193 31.23 52.25 79.16
N ALA A 194 29.96 52.48 79.52
CA ALA A 194 29.60 53.29 80.68
C ALA A 194 29.89 52.61 82.04
N GLN A 195 30.10 51.29 82.10
CA GLN A 195 30.61 50.60 83.29
C GLN A 195 32.15 50.66 83.34
N ASP A 196 32.82 50.45 82.21
CA ASP A 196 34.28 50.53 82.07
C ASP A 196 34.79 51.93 82.44
N GLU A 197 34.15 52.99 81.94
CA GLU A 197 34.44 54.38 82.30
C GLU A 197 34.33 54.63 83.81
N ARG A 198 33.32 54.05 84.48
CA ARG A 198 33.14 54.17 85.93
C ARG A 198 34.20 53.40 86.71
N LEU A 199 34.58 52.20 86.24
CA LEU A 199 35.66 51.42 86.84
C LEU A 199 36.99 52.17 86.73
N CYS A 200 37.29 52.74 85.56
CA CYS A 200 38.44 53.62 85.34
C CYS A 200 38.41 54.86 86.24
N ALA A 201 37.28 55.56 86.35
CA ALA A 201 37.15 56.72 87.23
C ALA A 201 37.29 56.39 88.73
N THR A 202 36.88 55.20 89.15
CA THR A 202 36.91 54.77 90.56
C THR A 202 38.29 54.27 90.99
N HIS A 203 39.01 53.57 90.10
CA HIS A 203 40.30 52.95 90.41
C HIS A 203 41.51 53.76 89.88
N GLY A 204 41.30 54.60 88.87
CA GLY A 204 42.30 55.46 88.23
C GLY A 204 42.73 56.67 89.06
N ARG A 205 43.00 56.48 90.36
CA ARG A 205 43.85 57.44 91.08
C ARG A 205 45.26 57.35 90.51
N PRO A 206 45.91 58.48 90.15
CA PRO A 206 47.20 58.44 89.48
C PRO A 206 48.27 57.86 90.41
N TRP A 207 49.07 56.93 89.87
CA TRP A 207 50.29 56.45 90.52
C TRP A 207 51.41 57.49 90.30
N THR A 208 51.29 58.64 90.95
CA THR A 208 52.31 59.70 90.92
C THR A 208 52.94 59.87 92.29
N THR A 209 54.26 60.10 92.27
CA THR A 209 55.22 59.97 93.38
C THR A 209 54.94 60.85 94.59
#